data_AF-A0A4Y2Q3C4-F1
#
_entry.id   AF-A0A4Y2Q3C4-F1
#
_cell.length_a   1.000
_cell.length_b   1.000
_cell.length_c   1.000
_cell.angle_alpha   90.00
_cell.angle_beta   90.00
_cell.angle_gamma   90.00
#
_symmetry.space_group_name_H-M   'P 1'
#
loop_
_entity.id
_entity.type
_entity.pdbx_description
1 polymer ?
#
loop_
_entity_poly.entity_id
_entity_poly.type
_entity_poly.pdbx_seq_one_letter_code
_entity_poly.pdbx_strand_id
1 'polypeptide(L)'
;EKNCLLRVLGVVKNLLDQIYYPIEHIALAADHHFLKVDSGSFYTVGTVVWGLSCYVDMIRSLIMMVILQRQTKGLKNVVLHEKIVAMQLEYLLLGFKDAADLALAISYLPYGSFLWAGRLSKRNVGLFGTISSLIWVAMLLRRLKNEKSTS
;
A
#
# COMPACT_ATOMS: atom_id res chain seq x y z
N GLU A 1 -12.82 22.41 -6.68
CA GLU A 1 -12.05 21.93 -5.52
C GLU A 1 -11.51 20.52 -5.81
N LYS A 2 -10.27 20.40 -6.31
CA LYS A 2 -9.68 19.09 -6.61
C LYS A 2 -9.19 18.44 -5.32
N ASN A 3 -10.15 17.83 -4.62
CA ASN A 3 -10.02 16.73 -3.68
C ASN A 3 -9.24 17.02 -2.38
N CYS A 4 -9.83 17.85 -1.50
CA CYS A 4 -9.40 17.97 -0.09
C CYS A 4 -9.21 16.58 0.56
N LEU A 5 -10.13 15.65 0.28
CA LEU A 5 -10.04 14.26 0.73
C LEU A 5 -8.74 13.55 0.32
N LEU A 6 -8.31 13.65 -0.95
CA LEU A 6 -7.07 13.02 -1.42
C LEU A 6 -5.82 13.65 -0.80
N ARG A 7 -5.90 14.94 -0.45
CA ARG A 7 -4.83 15.63 0.27
C ARG A 7 -4.75 15.15 1.72
N VAL A 8 -5.88 15.06 2.41
CA VAL A 8 -5.95 14.53 3.78
C VAL A 8 -5.46 13.09 3.82
N LEU A 9 -5.91 12.23 2.90
CA LEU A 9 -5.42 10.85 2.81
C LEU A 9 -3.91 10.78 2.59
N GLY A 10 -3.34 11.68 1.78
CA GLY A 10 -1.90 11.78 1.60
C GLY A 10 -1.15 12.21 2.86
N VAL A 11 -1.68 13.16 3.64
CA VAL A 11 -1.10 13.58 4.91
C VAL A 11 -1.16 12.44 5.94
N VAL A 12 -2.30 11.76 6.04
CA VAL A 12 -2.49 10.62 6.95
C VAL A 12 -1.52 9.49 6.60
N LYS A 13 -1.38 9.15 5.31
CA LYS A 13 -0.42 8.13 4.86
C LYS A 13 1.02 8.51 5.25
N ASN A 14 1.45 9.72 4.93
CA ASN A 14 2.80 10.17 5.28
C ASN A 14 3.04 10.13 6.80
N LEU A 15 2.04 10.48 7.60
CA LEU A 15 2.14 10.40 9.06
C LEU A 15 2.28 8.94 9.53
N LEU A 16 1.48 8.01 8.99
CA LEU A 16 1.58 6.59 9.32
C LEU A 16 2.96 6.03 8.97
N ASP A 17 3.52 6.42 7.83
CA ASP A 17 4.86 5.99 7.41
C ASP A 17 5.95 6.52 8.33
N GLN A 18 5.85 7.80 8.71
CA GLN A 18 6.81 8.41 9.62
C GLN A 18 6.74 7.80 11.02
N ILE A 19 5.55 7.40 11.48
CA ILE A 19 5.36 6.77 12.79
C ILE A 19 5.80 5.30 12.78
N TYR A 20 5.75 4.62 11.62
CA TYR A 20 6.19 3.23 11.51
C TYR A 20 7.68 3.05 11.89
N TYR A 21 8.57 3.89 11.34
CA TYR A 21 10.01 3.81 11.60
C TYR A 21 10.42 3.88 13.10
N PRO A 22 9.97 4.86 13.90
CA PRO A 22 10.33 4.90 15.31
C PRO A 22 9.75 3.72 16.10
N ILE A 23 8.57 3.21 15.73
CA ILE A 23 7.99 2.02 16.37
C ILE A 23 8.88 0.80 16.09
N GLU A 24 9.33 0.62 14.85
CA GLU A 24 10.24 -0.45 14.46
C GLU A 24 11.57 -0.35 15.21
N HIS A 25 12.15 0.85 15.33
CA HIS A 25 13.37 1.05 16.11
C HIS A 25 13.20 0.73 17.59
N ILE A 26 12.05 1.04 18.20
CA ILE A 26 11.77 0.67 19.59
C ILE A 26 11.64 -0.84 19.74
N ALA A 27 10.96 -1.51 18.80
CA ALA A 27 10.84 -2.97 18.79
C ALA A 27 12.22 -3.65 18.70
N LEU A 28 13.08 -3.16 17.81
CA LEU A 28 14.45 -3.64 17.65
C LEU A 28 15.31 -3.37 18.90
N ALA A 29 15.21 -2.18 19.50
CA ALA A 29 15.94 -1.85 20.73
C ALA A 29 15.50 -2.72 21.91
N ALA A 30 14.22 -3.09 21.98
CA ALA A 30 13.69 -4.03 22.95
C ALA A 30 14.21 -5.47 22.71
N ASP A 31 14.28 -5.93 21.45
CA ASP A 31 14.85 -7.24 21.08
C ASP A 31 16.33 -7.36 21.45
N HIS A 32 17.11 -6.27 21.32
CA HIS A 32 18.51 -6.22 21.72
C HIS A 32 18.72 -5.98 23.23
N HIS A 33 17.65 -6.01 24.03
CA HIS A 33 17.66 -5.77 25.49
C HIS A 33 18.19 -4.40 25.92
N PHE A 34 18.27 -3.41 25.01
CA PHE A 34 18.58 -2.02 25.38
C PHE A 34 17.41 -1.37 26.14
N LEU A 35 16.18 -1.85 25.92
CA LEU A 35 14.97 -1.41 26.60
C LEU A 35 14.26 -2.61 27.22
N LYS A 36 13.79 -2.47 28.46
CA LYS A 36 13.08 -3.51 29.22
C LYS A 36 11.57 -3.49 28.91
N VAL A 37 11.24 -3.44 27.63
CA VAL A 37 9.88 -3.28 27.10
C VAL A 37 9.54 -4.51 26.25
N ASP A 38 8.27 -4.91 26.20
CA ASP A 38 7.84 -6.06 25.39
C ASP A 38 7.93 -5.75 23.89
N SER A 39 8.88 -6.37 23.20
CA SER A 39 9.06 -6.17 21.75
C SER A 39 7.87 -6.67 20.95
N GLY A 40 7.18 -7.73 21.40
CA GLY A 40 6.01 -8.31 20.74
C GLY A 40 4.85 -7.32 20.59
N SER A 41 4.58 -6.52 21.64
CA SER A 41 3.59 -5.46 21.58
C SER A 41 3.95 -4.38 20.53
N PHE A 42 5.21 -3.94 20.46
CA PHE A 42 5.64 -2.93 19.49
C PHE A 42 5.59 -3.42 18.05
N TYR A 43 5.95 -4.68 17.77
CA TYR A 43 5.74 -5.28 16.46
C TYR A 43 4.27 -5.37 16.06
N THR A 44 3.39 -5.65 17.03
CA THR A 44 1.94 -5.64 16.80
C THR A 44 1.47 -4.24 16.43
N VAL A 45 1.90 -3.21 17.16
CA VAL A 45 1.57 -1.81 16.84
C VAL A 45 2.10 -1.43 15.46
N GLY A 46 3.35 -1.79 15.13
CA GLY A 46 3.93 -1.56 13.81
C GLY A 46 3.14 -2.22 12.69
N THR A 47 2.70 -3.47 12.89
CA THR A 47 1.86 -4.21 11.95
C THR A 47 0.49 -3.55 11.75
N VAL A 48 -0.12 -3.03 12.82
CA VAL A 48 -1.38 -2.27 12.74
C VAL A 48 -1.18 -0.95 11.96
N VAL A 49 -0.12 -0.21 12.26
CA VAL A 49 0.21 1.05 11.57
C VAL A 49 0.44 0.79 10.07
N TRP A 50 1.19 -0.27 9.74
CA TRP A 50 1.41 -0.69 8.36
C TRP A 50 0.08 -1.06 7.67
N GLY A 51 -0.76 -1.88 8.29
CA GLY A 51 -2.07 -2.25 7.76
C GLY A 51 -2.99 -1.05 7.53
N LEU A 52 -3.02 -0.09 8.47
CA LEU A 52 -3.76 1.16 8.31
C LEU A 52 -3.25 1.97 7.11
N SER A 53 -1.93 1.98 6.88
CA SER A 53 -1.33 2.67 5.75
C SER A 53 -1.76 2.04 4.42
N CYS A 54 -1.76 0.71 4.31
CA CYS A 54 -2.26 -0.02 3.14
C CYS A 54 -3.75 0.23 2.89
N TYR A 55 -4.55 0.31 3.96
CA TYR A 55 -5.97 0.63 3.86
C TYR A 55 -6.22 2.03 3.29
N VAL A 56 -5.44 3.03 3.72
CA VAL A 56 -5.51 4.40 3.18
C VAL A 56 -5.14 4.44 1.70
N ASP A 57 -4.09 3.73 1.29
CA ASP A 57 -3.67 3.66 -0.12
C ASP A 57 -4.69 2.92 -1.00
N MET A 58 -5.32 1.85 -0.49
CA MET A 58 -6.42 1.17 -1.17
C MET A 58 -7.61 2.12 -1.43
N ILE A 59 -8.02 2.89 -0.42
CA ILE A 59 -9.08 3.91 -0.58
C ILE A 59 -8.66 4.95 -1.63
N ARG A 60 -7.41 5.43 -1.57
CA ARG A 60 -6.88 6.41 -2.53
C ARG A 60 -6.94 5.88 -3.96
N SER A 61 -6.53 4.63 -4.17
CA SER A 61 -6.58 3.94 -5.46
C SER A 61 -8.01 3.84 -6.01
N LEU A 62 -8.99 3.49 -5.16
CA LEU A 62 -10.40 3.44 -5.55
C LEU A 62 -10.98 4.82 -5.92
N ILE A 63 -10.69 5.85 -5.12
CA ILE A 63 -11.15 7.23 -5.41
C ILE A 63 -10.56 7.69 -6.75
N MET A 64 -9.27 7.45 -6.98
CA MET A 64 -8.63 7.79 -8.25
C MET A 64 -9.26 7.03 -9.41
N MET A 65 -9.52 5.73 -9.27
CA MET A 65 -10.18 4.94 -10.31
C MET A 65 -11.54 5.55 -10.72
N VAL A 66 -12.38 5.96 -9.75
CA VAL A 66 -13.66 6.63 -10.03
C VAL A 66 -13.47 7.97 -10.74
N ILE A 67 -12.49 8.77 -10.32
CA ILE A 67 -12.18 10.05 -10.96
C ILE A 67 -11.72 9.85 -12.41
N LEU A 68 -10.81 8.91 -12.64
CA LEU A 68 -10.30 8.62 -13.99
C LEU A 68 -11.42 8.08 -14.89
N GLN A 69 -12.30 7.21 -14.39
CA GLN A 69 -13.44 6.72 -15.17
C GLN A 69 -14.38 7.86 -15.60
N ARG A 70 -14.61 8.85 -14.73
CA ARG A 70 -15.40 10.04 -15.08
C ARG A 70 -14.72 10.89 -16.14
N GLN A 71 -13.40 11.00 -16.11
CA GLN A 71 -12.62 11.73 -17.13
C GLN A 71 -12.62 11.02 -18.49
N THR A 72 -12.75 9.70 -18.52
CA THR A 72 -12.85 8.94 -19.77
C THR A 72 -14.18 9.15 -20.49
N LYS A 73 -15.28 9.38 -19.75
CA LYS A 73 -16.63 9.59 -20.31
C LYS A 73 -16.71 10.95 -21.03
N GLY A 74 -16.49 10.93 -22.35
CA GLY A 74 -16.60 12.12 -23.22
C GLY A 74 -15.29 12.58 -23.85
N LEU A 75 -14.19 11.86 -23.63
CA LEU A 75 -12.88 12.22 -24.20
C LEU A 75 -12.77 11.77 -25.66
N LYS A 76 -12.60 12.73 -26.58
CA LYS A 76 -12.41 12.46 -28.03
C LYS A 76 -10.94 12.35 -28.45
N ASN A 77 -10.01 12.80 -27.60
CA ASN A 77 -8.58 12.79 -27.91
C ASN A 77 -7.99 11.40 -27.62
N VAL A 78 -7.56 10.70 -28.67
CA VAL A 78 -7.00 9.33 -28.61
C VAL A 78 -5.75 9.26 -27.73
N VAL A 79 -4.85 10.23 -27.84
CA VAL A 79 -3.60 10.27 -27.06
C VAL A 79 -3.89 10.46 -25.57
N LEU A 80 -4.84 11.33 -25.23
CA LEU A 80 -5.24 11.55 -23.84
C LEU A 80 -6.01 10.34 -23.29
N HIS A 81 -6.80 9.67 -24.13
CA HIS A 81 -7.52 8.45 -23.76
C HIS A 81 -6.54 7.32 -23.39
N GLU A 82 -5.51 7.09 -24.20
CA GLU A 82 -4.48 6.08 -23.94
C GLU A 82 -3.74 6.34 -22.62
N LYS A 83 -3.39 7.60 -22.34
CA LYS A 83 -2.79 7.99 -21.04
C LYS A 83 -3.72 7.70 -19.86
N ILE A 84 -5.02 7.98 -19.98
CA ILE A 84 -5.99 7.72 -18.92
C ILE A 84 -6.17 6.22 -18.68
N VAL A 85 -6.22 5.40 -19.74
CA VAL A 85 -6.29 3.94 -19.63
C VAL A 85 -5.03 3.38 -18.95
N ALA A 86 -3.85 3.89 -19.30
CA ALA A 86 -2.60 3.50 -18.64
C ALA A 86 -2.62 3.82 -17.13
N MET A 87 -3.08 5.02 -16.75
CA MET A 87 -3.23 5.39 -15.34
C MET A 87 -4.30 4.57 -14.63
N GLN A 88 -5.42 4.21 -15.28
CA GLN A 88 -6.44 3.34 -14.69
C GLN A 88 -5.88 1.94 -14.35
N LEU A 89 -5.12 1.36 -15.28
CA LEU A 89 -4.44 0.09 -15.05
C LEU A 89 -3.44 0.20 -13.90
N GLU A 90 -2.73 1.31 -13.80
CA GLU A 90 -1.80 1.57 -12.70
C GLU A 90 -2.51 1.62 -11.34
N TYR A 91 -3.57 2.40 -11.20
CA TYR A 91 -4.34 2.47 -9.94
C TYR A 91 -5.05 1.16 -9.59
N LEU A 92 -5.44 0.38 -10.59
CA LEU A 92 -5.99 -0.96 -10.36
C LEU A 92 -4.92 -1.91 -9.82
N LEU A 93 -3.71 -1.91 -10.39
CA LEU A 93 -2.59 -2.71 -9.89
C LEU A 93 -2.17 -2.28 -8.48
N LEU A 94 -2.13 -0.97 -8.20
CA LEU A 94 -1.87 -0.46 -6.86
C LEU A 94 -2.94 -0.92 -5.86
N GLY A 95 -4.22 -0.80 -6.20
CA GLY A 95 -5.30 -1.28 -5.33
C GLY A 95 -5.21 -2.78 -5.03
N PHE A 96 -4.85 -3.61 -6.01
CA PHE A 96 -4.63 -5.04 -5.79
C PHE A 96 -3.42 -5.33 -4.89
N LYS A 97 -2.32 -4.60 -5.11
CA LYS A 97 -1.13 -4.68 -4.26
C LYS A 97 -1.48 -4.30 -2.82
N ASP A 98 -2.15 -3.16 -2.60
CA ASP A 98 -2.48 -2.67 -1.26
C ASP A 98 -3.46 -3.60 -0.55
N ALA A 99 -4.39 -4.24 -1.28
CA ALA A 99 -5.26 -5.27 -0.74
C ALA A 99 -4.50 -6.54 -0.33
N ALA A 100 -3.51 -6.96 -1.13
CA ALA A 100 -2.64 -8.08 -0.78
C ALA A 100 -1.76 -7.77 0.44
N ASP A 101 -1.19 -6.57 0.50
CA ASP A 101 -0.38 -6.11 1.63
C ASP A 101 -1.23 -5.95 2.91
N LEU A 102 -2.49 -5.50 2.79
CA LEU A 102 -3.42 -5.48 3.92
C LEU A 102 -3.74 -6.90 4.42
N ALA A 103 -3.95 -7.85 3.51
CA ALA A 103 -4.19 -9.24 3.87
C ALA A 103 -2.97 -9.87 4.56
N LEU A 104 -1.77 -9.49 4.12
CA LEU A 104 -0.51 -9.83 4.78
C LEU A 104 -0.43 -9.22 6.18
N ALA A 105 -0.69 -7.92 6.32
CA ALA A 105 -0.68 -7.23 7.62
C ALA A 105 -1.61 -7.91 8.63
N ILE A 106 -2.84 -8.25 8.22
CA ILE A 106 -3.79 -9.00 9.06
C ILE A 106 -3.21 -10.36 9.46
N SER A 107 -2.50 -11.05 8.56
CA SER A 107 -1.89 -12.35 8.86
C SER A 107 -0.77 -12.30 9.90
N TYR A 108 -0.06 -11.17 9.99
CA TYR A 108 1.02 -10.95 10.96
C TYR A 108 0.52 -10.56 12.36
N LEU A 109 -0.76 -10.23 12.51
CA LEU A 109 -1.34 -9.94 13.83
C LEU A 109 -1.41 -11.19 14.73
N PRO A 110 -1.37 -11.02 16.06
CA PRO A 110 -1.41 -12.13 17.00
C PRO A 110 -2.74 -12.90 16.90
N TYR A 111 -2.65 -14.21 17.15
CA TYR A 111 -3.77 -15.14 17.08
C TYR A 111 -4.99 -14.64 17.86
N GLY A 112 -6.15 -14.64 17.20
CA GLY A 112 -7.43 -14.28 17.83
C GLY A 112 -7.75 -12.78 17.86
N SER A 113 -6.88 -11.91 17.33
CA SER A 113 -7.12 -10.46 17.32
C SER A 113 -8.16 -10.04 16.28
N PHE A 114 -7.99 -10.47 15.02
CA PHE A 114 -8.89 -10.07 13.94
C PHE A 114 -8.90 -11.09 12.78
N LEU A 115 -10.09 -11.43 12.27
CA LEU A 115 -10.27 -12.30 11.09
C LEU A 115 -9.41 -13.59 11.11
N TRP A 116 -8.43 -13.69 10.21
CA TRP A 116 -7.52 -14.84 10.05
C TRP A 116 -6.12 -14.58 10.65
N ALA A 117 -5.98 -13.63 11.58
CA ALA A 117 -4.72 -13.32 12.25
C ALA A 117 -4.02 -14.58 12.78
N GLY A 118 -2.76 -14.77 12.37
CA GLY A 118 -1.93 -15.93 12.68
C GLY A 118 -2.29 -17.24 11.96
N ARG A 119 -3.41 -17.31 11.21
CA ARG A 119 -3.87 -18.56 10.57
C ARG A 119 -3.30 -18.81 9.18
N LEU A 120 -2.62 -17.83 8.58
CA LEU A 120 -2.04 -17.97 7.25
C LEU A 120 -0.71 -18.73 7.31
N SER A 121 -0.55 -19.77 6.48
CA SER A 121 0.71 -20.51 6.37
C SER A 121 1.84 -19.61 5.87
N LYS A 122 3.05 -19.74 6.45
CA LYS A 122 4.25 -18.97 6.09
C LYS A 122 4.58 -19.04 4.58
N ARG A 123 4.21 -20.12 3.91
CA ARG A 123 4.37 -20.29 2.45
C ARG A 123 3.48 -19.36 1.64
N ASN A 124 2.23 -19.18 2.08
CA ASN A 124 1.27 -18.30 1.40
C ASN A 124 1.67 -16.84 1.56
N VAL A 125 2.12 -16.46 2.77
CA VAL A 125 2.66 -15.13 3.05
C VAL A 125 3.84 -14.81 2.12
N GLY A 126 4.77 -15.75 1.96
CA GLY A 126 5.88 -15.60 1.02
C GLY A 126 5.43 -15.40 -0.43
N LEU A 127 4.41 -16.13 -0.89
CA LEU A 127 3.85 -15.97 -2.24
C LEU A 127 3.20 -14.60 -2.46
N PHE A 128 2.45 -14.07 -1.50
CA PHE A 128 1.88 -12.73 -1.61
C PHE A 128 2.99 -11.66 -1.68
N GLY A 129 4.06 -11.83 -0.89
CA GLY A 129 5.22 -10.95 -0.94
C GLY A 129 5.93 -10.94 -2.30
N THR A 130 6.14 -12.11 -2.91
CA THR A 130 6.77 -12.19 -4.24
C THR A 130 5.88 -11.60 -5.33
N ILE A 131 4.56 -11.84 -5.28
CA ILE A 131 3.60 -11.24 -6.23
C ILE A 131 3.60 -9.71 -6.09
N SER A 132 3.52 -9.18 -4.87
CA SER A 132 3.56 -7.72 -4.61
C SER A 132 4.84 -7.09 -5.14
N SER A 133 5.99 -7.76 -4.93
CA SER A 133 7.29 -7.31 -5.43
C SER A 133 7.37 -7.30 -6.96
N LEU A 134 6.87 -8.35 -7.61
CA LEU A 134 6.82 -8.45 -9.07
C LEU A 134 5.91 -7.37 -9.69
N ILE A 135 4.76 -7.10 -9.08
CA ILE A 135 3.84 -6.03 -9.51
C ILE A 135 4.59 -4.69 -9.46
N TRP A 136 5.29 -4.41 -8.36
CA TRP A 136 6.03 -3.16 -8.20
C TRP A 136 7.14 -2.99 -9.24
N VAL A 137 7.92 -4.05 -9.48
CA VAL A 137 8.96 -4.04 -10.53
C VAL A 137 8.35 -3.82 -11.91
N ALA A 138 7.25 -4.51 -12.23
CA ALA A 138 6.55 -4.34 -13.50
C ALA A 138 6.03 -2.90 -13.69
N MET A 139 5.50 -2.30 -12.62
CA MET A 139 5.08 -0.90 -12.61
C MET A 139 6.26 0.06 -12.82
N LEU A 140 7.39 -0.16 -12.13
CA LEU A 140 8.59 0.65 -12.28
C LEU A 140 9.12 0.62 -13.72
N LEU A 141 9.22 -0.57 -14.31
CA LEU A 141 9.69 -0.74 -15.69
C LEU A 141 8.78 -0.01 -16.69
N ARG A 142 7.46 -0.04 -16.46
CA ARG A 142 6.49 0.71 -17.27
C ARG A 142 6.68 2.23 -17.14
N ARG A 143 6.89 2.74 -15.93
CA ARG A 143 7.17 4.17 -15.70
C ARG A 143 8.44 4.62 -16.42
N LEU A 144 9.53 3.88 -16.28
CA LEU A 144 10.81 4.18 -16.95
C LEU A 144 10.70 4.15 -18.48
N LYS A 145 9.91 3.22 -19.04
CA LYS A 145 9.65 3.17 -20.48
C LYS A 145 8.88 4.40 -20.96
N ASN A 146 7.90 4.86 -20.20
CA ASN A 146 7.09 6.03 -20.54
C ASN A 146 7.91 7.32 -20.48
N GLU A 147 8.79 7.49 -19.49
CA GLU A 147 9.68 8.65 -19.37
C GLU A 147 10.62 8.77 -20.58
N LYS A 148 11.23 7.66 -21.02
CA LYS A 148 12.09 7.61 -22.21
C LYS A 148 11.37 7.92 -23.53
N SER A 149 10.05 7.75 -23.59
CA SER A 149 9.25 8.06 -24.78
C SER A 149 8.86 9.55 -24.86
N THR A 150 9.08 10.31 -23.78
CA THR A 150 8.75 11.74 -23.66
C THR A 150 9.96 12.68 -23.69
N SER A 151 11.19 12.13 -23.64
CA SER A 151 12.46 12.84 -23.91
C SER A 151 12.89 12.64 -25.35
#